data_AF-A0A9W8PWM8-F1
#
_entry.id   AF-A0A9W8PWM8-F1
#
_cell.length_a   1.000
_cell.length_b   1.000
_cell.length_c   1.000
_cell.angle_alpha   90.00
_cell.angle_beta   90.00
_cell.angle_gamma   90.00
#
_symmetry.space_group_name_H-M   'P 1'
#
loop_
_entity.id
_entity.type
_entity.pdbx_description
1 polymer ?
#
loop_
_entity_poly.entity_id
_entity_poly.type
_entity_poly.pdbx_seq_one_letter_code
_entity_poly.pdbx_strand_id
1 'polypeptide(L)'
;MMQRRMSITDRIKNTFKRAESDYPLHTSICNNDVSTLQEVLGSREASFLLSDGDGCWGTPLHVAVYLDDIEAANILLQSGVDVAAASSKHEHRLSPLALAARLGNQRLLWRLWHHLHSQADPKEKNVDSCLFEASINSQITILHALLSWKEWTTEAKNEALFWAAQSWKAYSAQLLTTRLSFPHDVLDKVLHHAVDFRPLIGDDFKFDYNGDDYLQQQLLIEHLIDAGANPNAIINGRPPIITAARSISLVGALKVLLDKGANPDATDHRGKSALHFLGSPSSLNQSGPVVRLNETAIRILLSHNVSVLLRDNESGASPLHAAAFGSNLNTLQLYLSSCSSEQRSQASRSKNNFGETLLHYAAAGAKRDIVEFLLSQGLDVNGINTNGWTPLHCALTPARQGSQMNGFSKSTSEALGIAKILLFHGADPRAVTAEGWTPLHCLSLFAGRKKKDSELAQFVDNMIHRGVDIHSRATFLFWNELGNVEPKYYYWGHQVQESIQDPESSGAIVRFGYTPLHFAAAHGSISLAKNLLEHGADPISKDARGNTAIQIAANSLLLDDFPSKRQAMVTLLTEAAELILDGV
;
A
#
# COMPACT_ATOMS: atom_id res chain seq x y z
N MET A 1 30.63 0.90 -19.15
CA MET A 1 31.82 0.54 -18.33
C MET A 1 31.39 0.50 -16.87
N MET A 2 31.24 -0.70 -16.30
CA MET A 2 31.02 -0.87 -14.87
C MET A 2 32.28 -0.39 -14.13
N GLN A 3 32.20 0.70 -13.37
CA GLN A 3 33.19 0.95 -12.32
C GLN A 3 33.08 -0.23 -11.34
N ARG A 4 34.10 -1.10 -11.28
CA ARG A 4 34.23 -2.08 -10.21
C ARG A 4 34.21 -1.30 -8.89
N ARG A 5 33.15 -1.44 -8.10
CA ARG A 5 33.12 -0.96 -6.71
C ARG A 5 34.36 -1.55 -6.01
N MET A 6 35.22 -0.69 -5.47
CA MET A 6 36.39 -1.12 -4.70
C MET A 6 35.96 -2.03 -3.54
N SER A 7 36.78 -3.02 -3.21
CA SER A 7 36.52 -3.89 -2.05
C SER A 7 36.53 -3.08 -0.75
N ILE A 8 35.84 -3.56 0.29
CA ILE A 8 35.87 -2.92 1.63
C ILE A 8 37.30 -2.81 2.15
N THR A 9 38.09 -3.86 1.97
CA THR A 9 39.51 -3.91 2.33
C THR A 9 40.33 -2.80 1.65
N ASP A 10 40.10 -2.58 0.35
CA ASP A 10 40.79 -1.53 -0.41
C ASP A 10 40.34 -0.13 -0.01
N ARG A 11 39.06 0.03 0.36
CA ARG A 11 38.53 1.29 0.88
C ARG A 11 39.18 1.63 2.21
N ILE A 12 39.24 0.68 3.15
CA ILE A 12 39.89 0.83 4.45
C ILE A 12 41.35 1.22 4.28
N LYS A 13 42.11 0.45 3.50
CA LYS A 13 43.54 0.74 3.25
C LYS A 13 43.76 2.13 2.65
N ASN A 14 42.89 2.56 1.73
CA ASN A 14 42.98 3.90 1.14
C ASN A 14 42.56 5.02 2.11
N THR A 15 41.63 4.78 3.04
CA THR A 15 41.27 5.74 4.09
C THR A 15 42.49 6.05 4.96
N PHE A 16 43.15 5.02 5.48
CA PHE A 16 44.25 5.21 6.43
C PHE A 16 45.59 5.56 5.78
N LYS A 17 45.77 5.26 4.47
CA LYS A 17 46.92 5.78 3.68
C LYS A 17 46.99 7.31 3.64
N ARG A 18 45.89 8.02 3.90
CA ARG A 18 45.80 9.49 3.88
C ARG A 18 45.76 10.13 5.26
N ALA A 19 45.78 9.34 6.34
CA ALA A 19 45.56 9.77 7.71
C ALA A 19 46.59 9.16 8.70
N GLU A 20 47.81 8.89 8.22
CA GLU A 20 48.87 8.18 8.95
C GLU A 20 49.25 8.85 10.29
N SER A 21 49.17 10.18 10.39
CA SER A 21 49.48 10.93 11.63
C SER A 21 48.39 10.84 12.70
N ASP A 22 47.14 10.66 12.28
CA ASP A 22 45.97 10.83 13.14
C ASP A 22 45.50 9.47 13.70
N TYR A 23 45.79 8.36 12.99
CA TYR A 23 45.39 7.00 13.39
C TYR A 23 46.57 6.01 13.24
N PRO A 24 47.58 6.09 14.12
CA PRO A 24 48.81 5.28 13.99
C PRO A 24 48.51 3.78 14.10
N LEU A 25 47.64 3.36 15.02
CA LEU A 25 47.25 1.96 15.18
C LEU A 25 46.51 1.42 13.95
N HIS A 26 45.51 2.14 13.43
CA HIS A 26 44.77 1.72 12.22
C HIS A 26 45.68 1.61 11.01
N THR A 27 46.67 2.50 10.90
CA THR A 27 47.64 2.53 9.79
C THR A 27 48.60 1.35 9.86
N SER A 28 49.16 1.04 11.03
CA SER A 28 50.01 -0.14 11.23
C SER A 28 49.29 -1.43 10.88
N ILE A 29 48.00 -1.56 11.23
CA ILE A 29 47.17 -2.72 10.86
C ILE A 29 46.94 -2.77 9.34
N CYS A 30 46.62 -1.64 8.69
CA CYS A 30 46.42 -1.60 7.24
C CYS A 30 47.67 -1.99 6.44
N ASN A 31 48.85 -1.66 6.97
CA ASN A 31 50.15 -1.94 6.38
C ASN A 31 50.73 -3.31 6.80
N ASN A 32 50.06 -4.03 7.70
CA ASN A 32 50.56 -5.28 8.30
C ASN A 32 51.93 -5.09 8.99
N ASP A 33 52.14 -3.93 9.62
CA ASP A 33 53.37 -3.56 10.34
C ASP A 33 53.24 -3.86 11.84
N VAL A 34 53.54 -5.10 12.18
CA VAL A 34 53.48 -5.62 13.55
C VAL A 34 54.47 -4.91 14.48
N SER A 35 55.63 -4.48 13.97
CA SER A 35 56.68 -3.85 14.78
C SER A 35 56.22 -2.48 15.27
N THR A 36 55.71 -1.66 14.35
CA THR A 36 55.17 -0.34 14.68
C THR A 36 53.89 -0.46 15.52
N LEU A 37 53.05 -1.47 15.27
CA LEU A 37 51.87 -1.72 16.10
C LEU A 37 52.24 -1.95 17.57
N GLN A 38 53.25 -2.79 17.85
CA GLN A 38 53.72 -3.06 19.21
C GLN A 38 54.40 -1.85 19.85
N GLU A 39 55.17 -1.09 19.08
CA GLU A 39 55.83 0.14 19.55
C GLU A 39 54.80 1.18 20.03
N VAL A 40 53.76 1.43 19.23
CA VAL A 40 52.69 2.38 19.57
C VAL A 40 51.88 1.89 20.78
N LEU A 41 51.66 0.59 20.93
CA LEU A 41 50.99 0.02 22.10
C LEU A 41 51.84 0.04 23.39
N GLY A 42 53.16 0.19 23.26
CA GLY A 42 54.08 0.43 24.38
C GLY A 42 54.09 1.88 24.89
N SER A 43 53.42 2.80 24.19
CA SER A 43 53.35 4.21 24.54
C SER A 43 52.41 4.49 25.73
N ARG A 44 52.53 5.68 26.35
CA ARG A 44 51.64 6.09 27.45
C ARG A 44 50.21 6.36 26.97
N GLU A 45 50.06 6.66 25.69
CA GLU A 45 48.83 7.00 24.99
C GLU A 45 48.04 5.75 24.53
N ALA A 46 48.60 4.54 24.66
CA ALA A 46 48.04 3.30 24.14
C ALA A 46 46.58 3.06 24.58
N SER A 47 46.26 3.27 25.86
CA SER A 47 44.90 3.08 26.38
C SER A 47 43.86 3.98 25.69
N PHE A 48 44.22 5.22 25.35
CA PHE A 48 43.37 6.15 24.63
C PHE A 48 43.22 5.73 23.17
N LEU A 49 44.33 5.46 22.48
CA LEU A 49 44.36 5.08 21.07
C LEU A 49 43.63 3.75 20.78
N LEU A 50 43.62 2.81 21.73
CA LEU A 50 42.89 1.55 21.62
C LEU A 50 41.37 1.75 21.59
N SER A 51 40.87 2.76 22.28
CA SER A 51 39.44 3.12 22.33
C SER A 51 39.04 4.15 21.27
N ASP A 52 40.01 4.76 20.60
CA ASP A 52 39.77 5.84 19.65
C ASP A 52 39.22 5.29 18.33
N GLY A 53 38.04 5.79 17.95
CA GLY A 53 37.34 5.37 16.75
C GLY A 53 37.44 6.43 15.67
N ASP A 54 37.80 6.04 14.45
CA ASP A 54 38.00 6.94 13.30
C ASP A 54 36.70 7.57 12.73
N GLY A 55 35.56 7.33 13.37
CA GLY A 55 34.24 7.73 12.91
C GLY A 55 33.71 6.91 11.73
N CYS A 56 34.56 6.31 10.89
CA CYS A 56 34.14 5.62 9.67
C CYS A 56 34.15 4.08 9.80
N TRP A 57 35.27 3.49 10.23
CA TRP A 57 35.51 2.05 10.18
C TRP A 57 35.56 1.37 11.54
N GLY A 58 35.98 2.06 12.59
CA GLY A 58 36.32 1.34 13.79
C GLY A 58 37.19 2.03 14.81
N THR A 59 37.22 1.39 15.98
CA THR A 59 38.47 1.25 16.75
C THR A 59 39.49 0.40 15.96
N PRO A 60 40.77 0.37 16.34
CA PRO A 60 41.78 -0.46 15.67
C PRO A 60 41.38 -1.94 15.55
N LEU A 61 40.67 -2.46 16.57
CA LEU A 61 40.21 -3.86 16.55
C LEU A 61 39.15 -4.14 15.50
N HIS A 62 38.26 -3.18 15.19
CA HIS A 62 37.31 -3.33 14.09
C HIS A 62 38.03 -3.38 12.74
N VAL A 63 39.06 -2.56 12.55
CA VAL A 63 39.88 -2.58 11.33
C VAL A 63 40.59 -3.92 11.18
N ALA A 64 41.20 -4.44 12.25
CA ALA A 64 41.80 -5.78 12.24
C ALA A 64 40.77 -6.86 11.85
N VAL A 65 39.53 -6.77 12.35
CA VAL A 65 38.45 -7.70 11.99
C VAL A 65 38.03 -7.57 10.52
N TYR A 66 37.87 -6.36 9.99
CA TYR A 66 37.55 -6.15 8.57
C TYR A 66 38.63 -6.68 7.62
N LEU A 67 39.89 -6.62 8.04
CA LEU A 67 41.04 -7.08 7.25
C LEU A 67 41.34 -8.57 7.45
N ASP A 68 40.60 -9.27 8.33
CA ASP A 68 40.88 -10.64 8.77
C ASP A 68 42.33 -10.82 9.30
N ASP A 69 42.86 -9.79 9.94
CA ASP A 69 44.22 -9.78 10.47
C ASP A 69 44.26 -10.37 11.89
N ILE A 70 44.55 -11.67 11.93
CA ILE A 70 44.63 -12.45 13.17
C ILE A 70 45.79 -12.00 14.06
N GLU A 71 46.91 -11.59 13.47
CA GLU A 71 48.12 -11.24 14.22
C GLU A 71 47.93 -9.91 14.94
N ALA A 72 47.48 -8.89 14.21
CA ALA A 72 47.12 -7.60 14.79
C ALA A 72 46.02 -7.75 15.85
N ALA A 73 44.98 -8.55 15.58
CA ALA A 73 43.92 -8.79 16.55
C ALA A 73 44.45 -9.41 17.86
N ASN A 74 45.38 -10.37 17.82
CA ASN A 74 45.96 -10.96 19.02
C ASN A 74 46.76 -9.94 19.83
N ILE A 75 47.55 -9.11 19.16
CA ILE A 75 48.35 -8.06 19.80
C ILE A 75 47.44 -7.07 20.53
N LEU A 76 46.37 -6.62 19.85
CA LEU A 76 45.39 -5.71 20.44
C LEU A 76 44.66 -6.34 21.63
N LEU A 77 44.31 -7.63 21.57
CA LEU A 77 43.65 -8.33 22.67
C LEU A 77 44.55 -8.44 23.91
N GLN A 78 45.86 -8.64 23.73
CA GLN A 78 46.81 -8.66 24.84
C GLN A 78 46.88 -7.31 25.57
N SER A 79 46.55 -6.22 24.89
CA SER A 79 46.50 -4.86 25.47
C SER A 79 45.20 -4.53 26.21
N GLY A 80 44.25 -5.48 26.34
CA GLY A 80 43.06 -5.33 27.19
C GLY A 80 41.87 -4.59 26.55
N VAL A 81 41.78 -4.59 25.21
CA VAL A 81 40.68 -3.96 24.47
C VAL A 81 39.33 -4.62 24.78
N ASP A 82 38.29 -3.81 24.97
CA ASP A 82 36.93 -4.35 25.12
C ASP A 82 36.36 -4.81 23.77
N VAL A 83 36.20 -6.12 23.62
CA VAL A 83 35.70 -6.77 22.39
C VAL A 83 34.18 -6.64 22.21
N ALA A 84 33.46 -6.22 23.26
CA ALA A 84 32.00 -6.09 23.25
C ALA A 84 31.51 -4.63 23.26
N ALA A 85 32.42 -3.66 23.41
CA ALA A 85 32.06 -2.25 23.35
C ALA A 85 31.64 -1.87 21.92
N ALA A 86 30.41 -1.35 21.80
CA ALA A 86 29.96 -0.71 20.57
C ALA A 86 30.71 0.62 20.41
N SER A 87 31.19 0.91 19.19
CA SER A 87 31.71 2.25 18.92
C SER A 87 30.57 3.26 18.87
N SER A 88 30.69 4.33 19.66
CA SER A 88 29.66 5.38 19.79
C SER A 88 29.48 6.25 18.55
N LYS A 89 30.35 6.13 17.53
CA LYS A 89 30.43 7.07 16.40
C LYS A 89 30.33 6.46 14.99
N HIS A 90 30.14 5.13 14.84
CA HIS A 90 30.07 4.50 13.50
C HIS A 90 28.65 4.37 12.95
N GLU A 91 28.56 4.29 11.61
CA GLU A 91 27.34 4.14 10.80
C GLU A 91 26.48 2.92 11.19
N HIS A 92 27.06 1.92 11.86
CA HIS A 92 26.38 0.68 12.27
C HIS A 92 26.46 0.32 13.77
N ARG A 93 27.17 1.10 14.61
CA ARG A 93 27.30 0.88 16.07
C ARG A 93 27.57 -0.58 16.52
N LEU A 94 28.33 -1.35 15.75
CA LEU A 94 28.65 -2.74 16.09
C LEU A 94 29.81 -2.83 17.07
N SER A 95 29.90 -3.96 17.77
CA SER A 95 31.11 -4.38 18.47
C SER A 95 32.03 -5.17 17.53
N PRO A 96 33.35 -5.26 17.81
CA PRO A 96 34.27 -6.10 17.04
C PRO A 96 33.83 -7.56 16.95
N LEU A 97 33.23 -8.09 18.02
CA LEU A 97 32.70 -9.44 18.08
C LEU A 97 31.49 -9.63 17.13
N ALA A 98 30.54 -8.69 17.15
CA ALA A 98 29.38 -8.71 16.25
C ALA A 98 29.79 -8.53 14.79
N LEU A 99 30.81 -7.71 14.53
CA LEU A 99 31.39 -7.52 13.21
C LEU A 99 32.03 -8.83 12.70
N ALA A 100 32.78 -9.54 13.54
CA ALA A 100 33.36 -10.84 13.17
C ALA A 100 32.28 -11.87 12.82
N ALA A 101 31.15 -11.85 13.55
CA ALA A 101 29.99 -12.68 13.26
C ALA A 101 29.33 -12.33 11.92
N ARG A 102 29.13 -11.03 11.63
CA ARG A 102 28.61 -10.52 10.35
C ARG A 102 29.45 -10.99 9.16
N LEU A 103 30.77 -10.89 9.28
CA LEU A 103 31.70 -11.16 8.18
C LEU A 103 31.93 -12.64 7.87
N GLY A 104 31.61 -13.56 8.80
CA GLY A 104 31.92 -14.98 8.60
C GLY A 104 33.29 -15.41 9.10
N ASN A 105 34.00 -14.55 9.85
CA ASN A 105 35.39 -14.79 10.28
C ASN A 105 35.45 -15.71 11.51
N GLN A 106 35.28 -17.01 11.31
CA GLN A 106 35.21 -18.01 12.39
C GLN A 106 36.42 -17.98 13.35
N ARG A 107 37.63 -17.84 12.80
CA ARG A 107 38.87 -17.86 13.59
C ARG A 107 38.97 -16.67 14.53
N LEU A 108 38.69 -15.47 14.00
CA LEU A 108 38.68 -14.24 14.78
C LEU A 108 37.53 -14.25 15.79
N LEU A 109 36.34 -14.68 15.39
CA LEU A 109 35.19 -14.78 16.29
C LEU A 109 35.52 -15.67 17.51
N TRP A 110 36.14 -16.84 17.28
CA TRP A 110 36.53 -17.74 18.37
C TRP A 110 37.56 -17.10 19.32
N ARG A 111 38.55 -16.38 18.79
CA ARG A 111 39.57 -15.67 19.60
C ARG A 111 38.98 -14.54 20.43
N LEU A 112 38.15 -13.71 19.81
CA LEU A 112 37.44 -12.62 20.47
C LEU A 112 36.52 -13.16 21.58
N TRP A 113 35.81 -14.26 21.31
CA TRP A 113 34.93 -14.92 22.28
C TRP A 113 35.70 -15.49 23.47
N HIS A 114 36.81 -16.19 23.23
CA HIS A 114 37.64 -16.74 24.30
C HIS A 114 38.23 -15.64 25.18
N HIS A 115 38.72 -14.55 24.57
CA HIS A 115 39.23 -13.40 25.30
C HIS A 115 38.16 -12.76 26.20
N LEU A 116 36.93 -12.60 25.69
CA LEU A 116 35.81 -12.09 26.47
C LEU A 116 35.55 -12.89 27.75
N HIS A 117 35.56 -14.23 27.66
CA HIS A 117 35.28 -15.12 28.80
C HIS A 117 36.44 -15.20 29.79
N SER A 118 37.65 -14.85 29.36
CA SER A 118 38.82 -14.77 30.24
C SER A 118 38.84 -13.50 31.10
N GLN A 119 37.99 -12.50 30.79
CA GLN A 119 37.84 -11.29 31.59
C GLN A 119 36.65 -11.41 32.56
N ALA A 120 36.83 -10.98 33.81
CA ALA A 120 35.82 -11.11 34.86
C ALA A 120 34.57 -10.23 34.59
N ASP A 121 33.41 -10.86 34.80
CA ASP A 121 32.03 -10.37 34.66
C ASP A 121 31.43 -10.26 33.23
N PRO A 122 31.09 -11.39 32.59
CA PRO A 122 30.45 -11.42 31.28
C PRO A 122 28.96 -10.99 31.27
N LYS A 123 28.35 -10.72 32.44
CA LYS A 123 26.90 -10.47 32.55
C LYS A 123 26.45 -9.10 32.07
N GLU A 124 27.35 -8.13 31.90
CA GLU A 124 27.02 -6.75 31.48
C GLU A 124 27.36 -6.43 30.01
N LYS A 125 27.95 -7.36 29.26
CA LYS A 125 28.46 -7.08 27.90
C LYS A 125 27.46 -7.47 26.80
N ASN A 126 27.10 -6.53 25.93
CA ASN A 126 26.12 -6.69 24.84
C ASN A 126 26.64 -7.59 23.69
N VAL A 127 26.69 -8.90 23.94
CA VAL A 127 27.08 -9.91 22.95
C VAL A 127 25.91 -10.44 22.11
N ASP A 128 24.68 -10.08 22.47
CA ASP A 128 23.45 -10.56 21.84
C ASP A 128 23.34 -10.11 20.37
N SER A 129 23.96 -8.99 20.04
CA SER A 129 24.17 -8.51 18.66
C SER A 129 24.86 -9.52 17.74
N CYS A 130 25.70 -10.43 18.24
CA CYS A 130 26.42 -11.41 17.40
C CYS A 130 25.48 -12.46 16.79
N LEU A 131 24.47 -12.90 17.56
CA LEU A 131 23.47 -13.85 17.10
C LEU A 131 22.61 -13.21 16.01
N PHE A 132 22.19 -11.97 16.23
CA PHE A 132 21.48 -11.15 15.25
C PHE A 132 22.29 -11.00 13.95
N GLU A 133 23.54 -10.57 14.04
CA GLU A 133 24.40 -10.32 12.87
C GLU A 133 24.69 -11.57 12.04
N ALA A 134 24.97 -12.71 12.69
CA ALA A 134 25.16 -13.97 11.99
C ALA A 134 23.89 -14.41 11.25
N SER A 135 22.72 -14.13 11.83
CA SER A 135 21.42 -14.54 11.29
C SER A 135 21.05 -13.77 10.03
N ILE A 136 21.17 -12.43 10.04
CA ILE A 136 20.79 -11.57 8.90
C ILE A 136 21.78 -11.64 7.72
N ASN A 137 23.04 -12.03 7.97
CA ASN A 137 24.08 -12.14 6.94
C ASN A 137 24.25 -13.58 6.40
N SER A 138 23.35 -14.50 6.74
CA SER A 138 23.39 -15.91 6.31
C SER A 138 24.69 -16.65 6.68
N GLN A 139 25.28 -16.33 7.84
CA GLN A 139 26.53 -16.94 8.28
C GLN A 139 26.25 -18.26 9.02
N ILE A 140 25.77 -19.27 8.30
CA ILE A 140 25.21 -20.51 8.87
C ILE A 140 26.19 -21.25 9.79
N THR A 141 27.47 -21.35 9.40
CA THR A 141 28.47 -22.05 10.22
C THR A 141 28.77 -21.31 11.52
N ILE A 142 28.83 -19.97 11.46
CA ILE A 142 28.98 -19.15 12.67
C ILE A 142 27.74 -19.26 13.54
N LEU A 143 26.56 -19.15 12.94
CA LEU A 143 25.30 -19.25 13.67
C LEU A 143 25.18 -20.58 14.41
N HIS A 144 25.56 -21.68 13.75
CA HIS A 144 25.61 -23.01 14.37
C HIS A 144 26.56 -23.05 15.57
N ALA A 145 27.77 -22.48 15.45
CA ALA A 145 28.72 -22.38 16.54
C ALA A 145 28.18 -21.52 17.70
N LEU A 146 27.66 -20.32 17.42
CA LEU A 146 27.09 -19.40 18.40
C LEU A 146 25.96 -20.04 19.23
N LEU A 147 25.08 -20.83 18.60
CA LEU A 147 24.01 -21.54 19.29
C LEU A 147 24.51 -22.62 20.26
N SER A 148 25.76 -23.07 20.14
CA SER A 148 26.37 -24.04 21.04
C SER A 148 27.17 -23.41 22.20
N TRP A 149 27.49 -22.11 22.12
CA TRP A 149 28.44 -21.47 23.03
C TRP A 149 27.83 -21.04 24.35
N LYS A 150 26.55 -20.62 24.34
CA LYS A 150 25.82 -20.21 25.55
C LYS A 150 24.31 -20.35 25.36
N GLU A 151 23.58 -20.29 26.46
CA GLU A 151 22.14 -20.02 26.40
C GLU A 151 21.88 -18.55 26.09
N TRP A 152 21.11 -18.29 25.04
CA TRP A 152 20.74 -16.94 24.61
C TRP A 152 19.46 -16.46 25.32
N THR A 153 19.37 -15.15 25.53
CA THR A 153 18.17 -14.50 26.08
C THR A 153 16.98 -14.67 25.13
N THR A 154 15.76 -14.66 25.67
CA THR A 154 14.54 -14.76 24.84
C THR A 154 14.46 -13.59 23.85
N GLU A 155 14.85 -12.39 24.27
CA GLU A 155 14.95 -11.19 23.43
C GLU A 155 15.85 -11.44 22.20
N ALA A 156 17.09 -11.89 22.44
CA ALA A 156 18.08 -12.12 21.38
C ALA A 156 17.63 -13.21 20.40
N LYS A 157 17.02 -14.28 20.90
CA LYS A 157 16.48 -15.36 20.06
C LYS A 157 15.36 -14.83 19.15
N ASN A 158 14.41 -14.10 19.72
CA ASN A 158 13.27 -13.55 18.99
C ASN A 158 13.70 -12.52 17.95
N GLU A 159 14.60 -11.62 18.31
CA GLU A 159 15.14 -10.60 17.41
C GLU A 159 15.93 -11.23 16.25
N ALA A 160 16.79 -12.22 16.53
CA ALA A 160 17.54 -12.94 15.51
C ALA A 160 16.62 -13.63 14.49
N LEU A 161 15.56 -14.30 14.97
CA LEU A 161 14.58 -14.97 14.10
C LEU A 161 13.78 -13.95 13.28
N PHE A 162 13.29 -12.89 13.92
CA PHE A 162 12.50 -11.83 13.28
C PHE A 162 13.25 -11.21 12.10
N TRP A 163 14.49 -10.77 12.32
CA TRP A 163 15.25 -10.10 11.27
C TRP A 163 15.80 -11.05 10.22
N ALA A 164 16.11 -12.30 10.57
CA ALA A 164 16.39 -13.35 9.58
C ALA A 164 15.20 -13.53 8.64
N ALA A 165 13.98 -13.60 9.18
CA ALA A 165 12.77 -13.77 8.38
C ALA A 165 12.44 -12.53 7.55
N GLN A 166 12.47 -11.34 8.16
CA GLN A 166 12.24 -10.07 7.46
C GLN A 166 13.26 -9.83 6.34
N SER A 167 14.48 -10.36 6.50
CA SER A 167 15.54 -10.33 5.50
C SER A 167 15.53 -11.58 4.59
N TRP A 168 14.48 -12.38 4.55
CA TRP A 168 14.35 -13.60 3.72
C TRP A 168 15.56 -14.55 3.78
N LYS A 169 16.15 -14.74 4.97
CA LYS A 169 17.28 -15.66 5.19
C LYS A 169 16.77 -17.03 5.61
N ALA A 170 16.26 -17.80 4.64
CA ALA A 170 15.58 -19.07 4.88
C ALA A 170 16.38 -20.07 5.71
N TYR A 171 17.68 -20.24 5.39
CA TYR A 171 18.55 -21.18 6.09
C TYR A 171 18.88 -20.76 7.53
N SER A 172 19.05 -19.45 7.78
CA SER A 172 19.25 -18.93 9.14
C SER A 172 18.01 -19.18 9.99
N ALA A 173 16.83 -18.83 9.46
CA ALA A 173 15.56 -19.06 10.16
C ALA A 173 15.32 -20.54 10.44
N GLN A 174 15.58 -21.42 9.46
CA GLN A 174 15.46 -22.88 9.64
C GLN A 174 16.36 -23.41 10.76
N LEU A 175 17.62 -22.97 10.79
CA LEU A 175 18.55 -23.41 11.83
C LEU A 175 18.10 -22.93 13.22
N LEU A 176 17.63 -21.69 13.32
CA LEU A 176 17.10 -21.13 14.56
C LEU A 176 15.88 -21.91 15.04
N THR A 177 14.86 -22.13 14.19
CA THR A 177 13.64 -22.84 14.58
C THR A 177 13.85 -24.33 14.86
N THR A 178 14.87 -24.95 14.27
CA THR A 178 15.21 -26.36 14.56
C THR A 178 15.95 -26.50 15.89
N ARG A 179 16.75 -25.50 16.28
CA ARG A 179 17.61 -25.57 17.48
C ARG A 179 17.02 -24.91 18.71
N LEU A 180 16.08 -23.99 18.51
CA LEU A 180 15.48 -23.17 19.57
C LEU A 180 13.96 -23.33 19.55
N SER A 181 13.35 -23.25 20.73
CA SER A 181 11.90 -23.21 20.87
C SER A 181 11.41 -21.76 20.87
N PHE A 182 10.36 -21.48 20.11
CA PHE A 182 9.72 -20.16 20.04
C PHE A 182 8.24 -20.26 20.43
N PRO A 183 7.69 -19.25 21.13
CA PRO A 183 6.25 -19.14 21.32
C PRO A 183 5.50 -19.00 19.98
N HIS A 184 4.27 -19.52 19.92
CA HIS A 184 3.44 -19.44 18.71
C HIS A 184 3.17 -17.99 18.28
N ASP A 185 2.96 -17.05 19.22
CA ASP A 185 2.69 -15.64 18.88
C ASP A 185 3.91 -14.96 18.22
N VAL A 186 5.13 -15.38 18.57
CA VAL A 186 6.36 -14.93 17.92
C VAL A 186 6.43 -15.50 16.50
N LEU A 187 6.24 -16.82 16.35
CA LEU A 187 6.26 -17.48 15.04
C LEU A 187 5.23 -16.91 14.07
N ASP A 188 4.01 -16.63 14.55
CA ASP A 188 2.93 -16.03 13.78
C ASP A 188 3.29 -14.63 13.27
N LYS A 189 3.87 -13.78 14.14
CA LYS A 189 4.36 -12.45 13.74
C LYS A 189 5.48 -12.56 12.71
N VAL A 190 6.47 -13.43 12.96
CA VAL A 190 7.61 -13.66 12.08
C VAL A 190 7.15 -14.13 10.69
N LEU A 191 6.17 -15.03 10.62
CA LEU A 191 5.56 -15.48 9.36
C LEU A 191 4.92 -14.32 8.60
N HIS A 192 4.18 -13.44 9.27
CA HIS A 192 3.60 -12.25 8.64
C HIS A 192 4.65 -11.34 7.99
N HIS A 193 5.77 -11.11 8.66
CA HIS A 193 6.87 -10.33 8.10
C HIS A 193 7.63 -11.05 6.98
N ALA A 194 7.74 -12.38 7.04
CA ALA A 194 8.34 -13.18 5.97
C ALA A 194 7.54 -13.10 4.66
N VAL A 195 6.21 -13.03 4.75
CA VAL A 195 5.30 -12.95 3.59
C VAL A 195 5.32 -11.58 2.92
N ASP A 196 5.59 -10.52 3.67
CA ASP A 196 5.67 -9.16 3.14
C ASP A 196 7.02 -8.86 2.45
N PHE A 197 7.11 -7.71 1.79
CA PHE A 197 8.35 -7.24 1.18
C PHE A 197 9.44 -6.98 2.23
N ARG A 198 10.68 -7.36 1.91
CA ARG A 198 11.86 -7.00 2.71
C ARG A 198 11.96 -5.47 2.80
N PRO A 199 12.06 -4.86 3.99
CA PRO A 199 12.24 -3.42 4.13
C PRO A 199 13.56 -2.98 3.47
N LEU A 200 13.56 -1.79 2.89
CA LEU A 200 14.80 -1.16 2.40
C LEU A 200 15.61 -0.70 3.62
N ILE A 201 16.74 -1.35 3.88
CA ILE A 201 17.68 -0.94 4.94
C ILE A 201 18.90 -0.33 4.23
N GLY A 202 19.10 0.99 4.33
CA GLY A 202 20.23 1.72 3.74
C GLY A 202 19.91 2.43 2.41
N ASP A 203 20.94 2.75 1.62
CA ASP A 203 20.88 3.54 0.37
C ASP A 203 20.24 2.82 -0.84
N ASP A 204 19.72 1.61 -0.67
CA ASP A 204 19.10 0.83 -1.74
C ASP A 204 17.67 1.30 -2.01
N PHE A 205 17.51 2.37 -2.79
CA PHE A 205 16.21 2.93 -3.19
C PHE A 205 15.48 2.14 -4.30
N LYS A 206 15.80 0.87 -4.54
CA LYS A 206 15.16 0.07 -5.61
C LYS A 206 14.72 -1.32 -5.16
N PHE A 207 13.42 -1.59 -5.36
CA PHE A 207 12.79 -2.91 -5.32
C PHE A 207 13.19 -3.74 -6.55
N ASP A 208 14.41 -4.27 -6.60
CA ASP A 208 14.82 -5.22 -7.66
C ASP A 208 15.19 -6.56 -7.02
N TYR A 209 14.18 -7.26 -6.49
CA TYR A 209 14.34 -8.63 -6.02
C TYR A 209 14.46 -9.57 -7.22
N ASN A 210 15.45 -10.45 -7.20
CA ASN A 210 15.63 -11.43 -8.26
C ASN A 210 14.83 -12.71 -7.99
N GLY A 211 14.86 -13.67 -8.91
CA GLY A 211 14.14 -14.94 -8.76
C GLY A 211 14.58 -15.76 -7.54
N ASP A 212 15.86 -15.69 -7.17
CA ASP A 212 16.40 -16.41 -6.03
C ASP A 212 15.88 -15.83 -4.71
N ASP A 213 15.70 -14.51 -4.61
CA ASP A 213 15.12 -13.85 -3.43
C ASP A 213 13.70 -14.36 -3.14
N TYR A 214 12.84 -14.47 -4.15
CA TYR A 214 11.47 -14.99 -3.98
C TYR A 214 11.44 -16.49 -3.72
N LEU A 215 12.44 -17.25 -4.18
CA LEU A 215 12.58 -18.66 -3.83
C LEU A 215 12.99 -18.81 -2.36
N GLN A 216 13.91 -17.98 -1.87
CA GLN A 216 14.26 -17.93 -0.46
C GLN A 216 13.06 -17.54 0.41
N GLN A 217 12.24 -16.59 -0.03
CA GLN A 217 10.99 -16.25 0.66
C GLN A 217 10.05 -17.45 0.78
N GLN A 218 9.85 -18.20 -0.30
CA GLN A 218 9.02 -19.40 -0.32
C GLN A 218 9.51 -20.46 0.66
N LEU A 219 10.82 -20.77 0.63
CA LEU A 219 11.45 -21.72 1.55
C LEU A 219 11.34 -21.27 3.01
N LEU A 220 11.52 -19.98 3.27
CA LEU A 220 11.38 -19.40 4.60
C LEU A 220 9.96 -19.60 5.15
N ILE A 221 8.93 -19.29 4.35
CA ILE A 221 7.52 -19.45 4.75
C ILE A 221 7.24 -20.91 5.12
N GLU A 222 7.70 -21.84 4.28
CA GLU A 222 7.58 -23.28 4.54
C GLU A 222 8.23 -23.68 5.87
N HIS A 223 9.50 -23.28 6.10
CA HIS A 223 10.20 -23.62 7.34
C HIS A 223 9.55 -23.05 8.59
N LEU A 224 8.96 -21.84 8.51
CA LEU A 224 8.27 -21.23 9.66
C LEU A 224 6.97 -21.97 10.00
N ILE A 225 6.21 -22.38 8.99
CA ILE A 225 4.98 -23.16 9.21
C ILE A 225 5.32 -24.55 9.74
N ASP A 226 6.35 -25.21 9.20
CA ASP A 226 6.83 -26.50 9.71
C ASP A 226 7.34 -26.42 11.16
N ALA A 227 7.84 -25.24 11.57
CA ALA A 227 8.21 -24.95 12.95
C ALA A 227 7.02 -24.63 13.89
N GLY A 228 5.79 -24.59 13.36
CA GLY A 228 4.57 -24.36 14.15
C GLY A 228 3.98 -22.95 14.07
N ALA A 229 4.41 -22.12 13.11
CA ALA A 229 3.70 -20.88 12.79
C ALA A 229 2.32 -21.20 12.19
N ASN A 230 1.28 -20.48 12.63
CA ASN A 230 -0.06 -20.66 12.10
C ASN A 230 -0.25 -19.83 10.81
N PRO A 231 -0.49 -20.48 9.64
CA PRO A 231 -0.70 -19.76 8.38
C PRO A 231 -1.99 -18.93 8.35
N ASN A 232 -2.85 -19.07 9.36
CA ASN A 232 -4.11 -18.36 9.53
C ASN A 232 -4.08 -17.32 10.64
N ALA A 233 -2.93 -17.08 11.27
CA ALA A 233 -2.82 -16.10 12.35
C ALA A 233 -3.21 -14.70 11.87
N ILE A 234 -4.03 -13.99 12.64
CA ILE A 234 -4.47 -12.63 12.29
C ILE A 234 -3.58 -11.63 13.03
N ILE A 235 -2.75 -10.89 12.30
CA ILE A 235 -1.89 -9.83 12.84
C ILE A 235 -2.34 -8.51 12.24
N ASN A 236 -2.52 -7.48 13.09
CA ASN A 236 -3.05 -6.16 12.69
C ASN A 236 -4.36 -6.25 11.87
N GLY A 237 -5.23 -7.19 12.25
CA GLY A 237 -6.53 -7.41 11.60
C GLY A 237 -6.45 -7.99 10.19
N ARG A 238 -5.34 -8.67 9.82
CA ARG A 238 -5.16 -9.31 8.51
C ARG A 238 -4.49 -10.69 8.65
N PRO A 239 -4.90 -11.70 7.87
CA PRO A 239 -4.19 -12.98 7.75
C PRO A 239 -3.11 -12.92 6.64
N PRO A 240 -2.07 -13.79 6.67
CA PRO A 240 -0.92 -13.72 5.75
C PRO A 240 -1.31 -13.84 4.27
N ILE A 241 -2.35 -14.62 3.98
CA ILE A 241 -2.86 -14.81 2.62
C ILE A 241 -3.32 -13.49 1.97
N ILE A 242 -3.87 -12.56 2.75
CA ILE A 242 -4.27 -11.23 2.27
C ILE A 242 -3.04 -10.39 1.94
N THR A 243 -2.00 -10.45 2.76
CA THR A 243 -0.73 -9.76 2.49
C THR A 243 -0.12 -10.24 1.18
N ALA A 244 -0.03 -11.56 0.98
CA ALA A 244 0.51 -12.15 -0.25
C ALA A 244 -0.33 -11.79 -1.51
N ALA A 245 -1.66 -11.74 -1.38
CA ALA A 245 -2.55 -11.47 -2.52
C ALA A 245 -2.48 -10.02 -3.03
N ARG A 246 -1.91 -9.08 -2.28
CA ARG A 246 -1.83 -7.66 -2.67
C ARG A 246 -0.83 -7.37 -3.79
N SER A 247 0.09 -8.29 -4.08
CA SER A 247 1.16 -8.07 -5.04
C SER A 247 1.34 -9.23 -6.02
N ILE A 248 1.58 -8.90 -7.29
CA ILE A 248 1.94 -9.88 -8.31
C ILE A 248 3.27 -10.57 -8.02
N SER A 249 4.17 -9.90 -7.30
CA SER A 249 5.48 -10.45 -6.97
C SER A 249 5.41 -11.52 -5.87
N LEU A 250 4.37 -11.48 -5.02
CA LEU A 250 4.21 -12.37 -3.87
C LEU A 250 3.37 -13.62 -4.18
N VAL A 251 3.12 -13.92 -5.46
CA VAL A 251 2.35 -15.10 -5.90
C VAL A 251 2.98 -16.41 -5.40
N GLY A 252 4.31 -16.49 -5.34
CA GLY A 252 5.00 -17.65 -4.78
C GLY A 252 4.69 -17.84 -3.29
N ALA A 253 4.75 -16.78 -2.50
CA ALA A 253 4.38 -16.80 -1.08
C ALA A 253 2.91 -17.22 -0.88
N LEU A 254 1.99 -16.67 -1.70
CA LEU A 254 0.58 -17.06 -1.68
C LEU A 254 0.39 -18.56 -1.91
N LYS A 255 1.10 -19.11 -2.90
CA LYS A 255 1.04 -20.53 -3.23
C LYS A 255 1.50 -21.40 -2.05
N VAL A 256 2.67 -21.10 -1.47
CA VAL A 256 3.22 -21.88 -0.34
C VAL A 256 2.28 -21.83 0.87
N LEU A 257 1.72 -20.67 1.19
CA LEU A 257 0.75 -20.54 2.27
C LEU A 257 -0.45 -21.48 2.07
N LEU A 258 -1.02 -21.50 0.86
CA LEU A 258 -2.15 -22.37 0.52
C LEU A 258 -1.77 -23.85 0.54
N ASP A 259 -0.61 -24.21 -0.02
CA ASP A 259 -0.07 -25.57 0.00
C ASP A 259 0.16 -26.07 1.45
N LYS A 260 0.45 -25.16 2.39
CA LYS A 260 0.67 -25.43 3.82
C LYS A 260 -0.56 -25.19 4.70
N GLY A 261 -1.77 -25.11 4.12
CA GLY A 261 -3.03 -25.10 4.89
C GLY A 261 -3.52 -23.72 5.34
N ALA A 262 -3.08 -22.63 4.69
CA ALA A 262 -3.78 -21.36 4.80
C ALA A 262 -5.21 -21.49 4.28
N ASN A 263 -6.17 -20.93 5.03
CA ASN A 263 -7.56 -20.88 4.66
C ASN A 263 -7.74 -19.90 3.48
N PRO A 264 -8.14 -20.38 2.29
CA PRO A 264 -8.35 -19.54 1.13
C PRO A 264 -9.45 -18.48 1.33
N ASP A 265 -10.42 -18.78 2.21
CA ASP A 265 -11.55 -17.89 2.56
C ASP A 265 -11.27 -16.99 3.76
N ALA A 266 -10.02 -16.93 4.26
CA ALA A 266 -9.68 -16.04 5.36
C ALA A 266 -9.93 -14.56 4.99
N THR A 267 -10.46 -13.79 5.94
CA THR A 267 -10.83 -12.38 5.76
C THR A 267 -10.03 -11.43 6.64
N ASP A 268 -9.85 -10.19 6.19
CA ASP A 268 -9.41 -9.11 7.07
C ASP A 268 -10.52 -8.69 8.07
N HIS A 269 -10.22 -7.73 8.93
CA HIS A 269 -11.17 -7.14 9.89
C HIS A 269 -12.42 -6.52 9.25
N ARG A 270 -12.42 -6.28 7.94
CA ARG A 270 -13.58 -5.77 7.17
C ARG A 270 -14.36 -6.90 6.49
N GLY A 271 -14.01 -8.16 6.72
CA GLY A 271 -14.61 -9.30 6.03
C GLY A 271 -14.12 -9.49 4.59
N LYS A 272 -13.05 -8.82 4.16
CA LYS A 272 -12.55 -8.92 2.79
C LYS A 272 -11.54 -10.06 2.67
N SER A 273 -11.85 -11.04 1.82
CA SER A 273 -10.94 -12.13 1.41
C SER A 273 -9.93 -11.70 0.35
N ALA A 274 -8.96 -12.58 0.04
CA ALA A 274 -7.93 -12.32 -0.96
C ALA A 274 -8.51 -11.98 -2.33
N LEU A 275 -9.61 -12.64 -2.73
CA LEU A 275 -10.30 -12.35 -3.98
C LEU A 275 -10.96 -10.97 -4.02
N HIS A 276 -11.37 -10.39 -2.88
CA HIS A 276 -11.88 -9.01 -2.89
C HIS A 276 -10.80 -8.02 -3.35
N PHE A 277 -9.56 -8.20 -2.88
CA PHE A 277 -8.41 -7.37 -3.26
C PHE A 277 -7.96 -7.63 -4.70
N LEU A 278 -7.98 -8.89 -5.14
CA LEU A 278 -7.60 -9.26 -6.51
C LEU A 278 -8.66 -8.88 -7.56
N GLY A 279 -9.94 -8.76 -7.16
CA GLY A 279 -11.02 -8.30 -8.03
C GLY A 279 -10.96 -6.79 -8.30
N SER A 280 -10.32 -6.02 -7.44
CA SER A 280 -10.08 -4.59 -7.67
C SER A 280 -8.61 -4.24 -7.39
N PRO A 281 -7.68 -4.71 -8.23
CA PRO A 281 -6.25 -4.61 -7.93
C PRO A 281 -5.79 -3.15 -7.84
N SER A 282 -4.99 -2.87 -6.83
CA SER A 282 -4.32 -1.58 -6.62
C SER A 282 -3.00 -1.50 -7.40
N SER A 283 -2.57 -0.28 -7.77
CA SER A 283 -1.26 -0.04 -8.34
C SER A 283 -0.16 -0.49 -7.37
N LEU A 284 0.86 -1.16 -7.91
CA LEU A 284 1.95 -1.74 -7.13
C LEU A 284 3.07 -0.73 -6.84
N ASN A 285 3.16 0.37 -7.59
CA ASN A 285 4.29 1.30 -7.53
C ASN A 285 3.83 2.76 -7.47
N GLN A 286 4.55 3.57 -6.68
CA GLN A 286 4.48 5.05 -6.72
C GLN A 286 4.87 5.63 -8.09
N SER A 287 5.46 4.81 -8.97
CA SER A 287 6.08 5.20 -10.26
C SER A 287 5.22 4.95 -11.50
N GLY A 288 3.91 4.67 -11.39
CA GLY A 288 3.04 4.74 -12.57
C GLY A 288 1.69 4.02 -12.46
N PRO A 289 0.81 4.17 -13.47
CA PRO A 289 -0.58 3.73 -13.45
C PRO A 289 -0.80 2.29 -13.94
N VAL A 290 0.22 1.43 -13.88
CA VAL A 290 0.10 0.07 -14.41
C VAL A 290 -0.58 -0.81 -13.37
N VAL A 291 -1.91 -0.77 -13.35
CA VAL A 291 -2.73 -1.77 -12.65
C VAL A 291 -2.58 -3.10 -13.39
N ARG A 292 -1.80 -4.03 -12.82
CA ARG A 292 -1.67 -5.39 -13.36
C ARG A 292 -2.60 -6.32 -12.61
N LEU A 293 -3.49 -6.98 -13.36
CA LEU A 293 -4.30 -8.07 -12.84
C LEU A 293 -3.41 -9.25 -12.51
N ASN A 294 -3.54 -9.78 -11.30
CA ASN A 294 -2.79 -10.95 -10.87
C ASN A 294 -3.62 -12.22 -11.14
N GLU A 295 -3.77 -12.53 -12.44
CA GLU A 295 -4.53 -13.71 -12.89
C GLU A 295 -3.98 -15.01 -12.30
N THR A 296 -2.65 -15.12 -12.15
CA THR A 296 -2.00 -16.29 -11.56
C THR A 296 -2.44 -16.50 -10.11
N ALA A 297 -2.43 -15.47 -9.26
CA ALA A 297 -2.93 -15.59 -7.89
C ALA A 297 -4.40 -15.99 -7.84
N ILE A 298 -5.23 -15.43 -8.72
CA ILE A 298 -6.65 -15.80 -8.82
C ILE A 298 -6.77 -17.29 -9.13
N ARG A 299 -6.06 -17.79 -10.15
CA ARG A 299 -6.13 -19.21 -10.53
C ARG A 299 -5.67 -20.14 -9.41
N ILE A 300 -4.63 -19.77 -8.67
CA ILE A 300 -4.16 -20.51 -7.51
C ILE A 300 -5.25 -20.52 -6.42
N LEU A 301 -5.81 -19.38 -6.05
CA LEU A 301 -6.89 -19.35 -5.04
C LEU A 301 -8.10 -20.19 -5.46
N LEU A 302 -8.49 -20.11 -6.74
CA LEU A 302 -9.59 -20.91 -7.29
C LEU A 302 -9.29 -22.42 -7.27
N SER A 303 -8.04 -22.85 -7.47
CA SER A 303 -7.68 -24.27 -7.35
C SER A 303 -7.72 -24.79 -5.91
N HIS A 304 -7.73 -23.89 -4.91
CA HIS A 304 -7.94 -24.23 -3.50
C HIS A 304 -9.41 -24.06 -3.05
N ASN A 305 -10.38 -24.05 -3.97
CA ASN A 305 -11.82 -23.98 -3.68
C ASN A 305 -12.25 -22.72 -2.90
N VAL A 306 -11.58 -21.58 -3.10
CA VAL A 306 -12.01 -20.30 -2.51
C VAL A 306 -13.44 -19.92 -2.96
N SER A 307 -14.20 -19.30 -2.06
CA SER A 307 -15.52 -18.77 -2.36
C SER A 307 -15.45 -17.41 -3.06
N VAL A 308 -16.03 -17.33 -4.26
CA VAL A 308 -16.23 -16.06 -4.99
C VAL A 308 -17.47 -15.28 -4.51
N LEU A 309 -18.21 -15.83 -3.54
CA LEU A 309 -19.47 -15.29 -3.03
C LEU A 309 -19.41 -14.81 -1.58
N LEU A 310 -18.23 -14.93 -0.94
CA LEU A 310 -18.02 -14.47 0.42
C LEU A 310 -18.35 -12.97 0.53
N ARG A 311 -19.15 -12.58 1.52
CA ARG A 311 -19.57 -11.18 1.71
C ARG A 311 -18.66 -10.46 2.70
N ASP A 312 -18.28 -9.24 2.38
CA ASP A 312 -17.63 -8.34 3.32
C ASP A 312 -18.58 -7.85 4.42
N ASN A 313 -18.00 -7.38 5.54
CA ASN A 313 -18.76 -6.90 6.69
C ASN A 313 -19.22 -5.44 6.50
N GLU A 314 -18.60 -4.70 5.59
CA GLU A 314 -18.90 -3.28 5.35
C GLU A 314 -20.21 -3.11 4.57
N SER A 315 -20.29 -3.73 3.39
CA SER A 315 -21.41 -3.54 2.47
C SER A 315 -22.13 -4.84 2.12
N GLY A 316 -21.60 -5.99 2.53
CA GLY A 316 -22.04 -7.28 2.03
C GLY A 316 -21.63 -7.52 0.58
N ALA A 317 -20.67 -6.75 0.06
CA ALA A 317 -20.15 -6.96 -1.28
C ALA A 317 -19.31 -8.23 -1.33
N SER A 318 -19.33 -8.90 -2.47
CA SER A 318 -18.55 -10.11 -2.71
C SER A 318 -17.37 -9.83 -3.65
N PRO A 319 -16.43 -10.78 -3.82
CA PRO A 319 -15.35 -10.63 -4.80
C PRO A 319 -15.84 -10.34 -6.22
N LEU A 320 -17.02 -10.85 -6.61
CA LEU A 320 -17.63 -10.53 -7.90
C LEU A 320 -18.01 -9.05 -8.03
N HIS A 321 -18.46 -8.40 -6.95
CA HIS A 321 -18.75 -6.96 -6.95
C HIS A 321 -17.45 -6.17 -7.12
N ALA A 322 -16.37 -6.56 -6.44
CA ALA A 322 -15.05 -5.98 -6.62
C ALA A 322 -14.54 -6.14 -8.07
N ALA A 323 -14.66 -7.35 -8.64
CA ALA A 323 -14.31 -7.64 -10.03
C ALA A 323 -15.12 -6.81 -11.03
N ALA A 324 -16.44 -6.68 -10.80
CA ALA A 324 -17.32 -5.87 -11.64
C ALA A 324 -16.93 -4.39 -11.64
N PHE A 325 -16.46 -3.85 -10.51
CA PHE A 325 -16.04 -2.46 -10.38
C PHE A 325 -14.61 -2.19 -10.87
N GLY A 326 -13.65 -3.05 -10.52
CA GLY A 326 -12.22 -2.76 -10.68
C GLY A 326 -11.53 -3.43 -11.87
N SER A 327 -12.03 -4.59 -12.31
CA SER A 327 -11.32 -5.49 -13.24
C SER A 327 -11.88 -5.48 -14.67
N ASN A 328 -11.45 -6.43 -15.49
CA ASN A 328 -11.92 -6.67 -16.85
C ASN A 328 -12.88 -7.89 -16.92
N LEU A 329 -13.53 -8.06 -18.07
CA LEU A 329 -14.48 -9.14 -18.29
C LEU A 329 -13.85 -10.53 -18.08
N ASN A 330 -12.61 -10.73 -18.51
CA ASN A 330 -11.90 -12.00 -18.34
C ASN A 330 -11.77 -12.40 -16.86
N THR A 331 -11.48 -11.44 -15.98
CA THR A 331 -11.37 -11.69 -14.53
C THR A 331 -12.73 -12.04 -13.93
N LEU A 332 -13.78 -11.31 -14.30
CA LEU A 332 -15.14 -11.62 -13.87
C LEU A 332 -15.58 -13.02 -14.34
N GLN A 333 -15.29 -13.36 -15.60
CA GLN A 333 -15.57 -14.69 -16.15
C GLN A 333 -14.75 -15.78 -15.49
N LEU A 334 -13.50 -15.50 -15.11
CA LEU A 334 -12.66 -16.42 -14.35
C LEU A 334 -13.23 -16.69 -12.96
N TYR A 335 -13.81 -15.70 -12.29
CA TYR A 335 -14.50 -15.95 -11.01
C TYR A 335 -15.77 -16.79 -11.25
N LEU A 336 -16.57 -16.44 -12.26
CA LEU A 336 -17.81 -17.16 -12.58
C LEU A 336 -17.59 -18.60 -13.10
N SER A 337 -16.43 -18.90 -13.69
CA SER A 337 -16.11 -20.25 -14.19
C SER A 337 -15.86 -21.24 -13.05
N SER A 338 -15.41 -20.75 -11.89
CA SER A 338 -15.24 -21.56 -10.68
C SER A 338 -16.56 -21.95 -10.00
N CYS A 339 -17.65 -21.21 -10.26
CA CYS A 339 -18.98 -21.56 -9.75
C CYS A 339 -19.57 -22.77 -10.50
N SER A 340 -20.34 -23.58 -9.78
CA SER A 340 -21.28 -24.53 -10.41
C SER A 340 -22.28 -23.79 -11.31
N SER A 341 -22.92 -24.51 -12.25
CA SER A 341 -23.92 -23.93 -13.16
C SER A 341 -25.05 -23.22 -12.43
N GLU A 342 -25.54 -23.81 -11.34
CA GLU A 342 -26.62 -23.29 -10.50
C GLU A 342 -26.18 -21.99 -9.78
N GLN A 343 -25.00 -22.03 -9.15
CA GLN A 343 -24.43 -20.87 -8.47
C GLN A 343 -24.11 -19.74 -9.44
N ARG A 344 -23.73 -20.03 -10.69
CA ARG A 344 -23.35 -18.99 -11.67
C ARG A 344 -24.50 -18.02 -12.00
N SER A 345 -25.72 -18.54 -12.14
CA SER A 345 -26.91 -17.72 -12.38
C SER A 345 -27.29 -16.84 -11.18
N GLN A 346 -27.08 -17.36 -9.97
CA GLN A 346 -27.32 -16.61 -8.73
C GLN A 346 -26.21 -15.57 -8.50
N ALA A 347 -24.97 -15.95 -8.75
CA ALA A 347 -23.77 -15.13 -8.62
C ALA A 347 -23.83 -13.90 -9.53
N SER A 348 -24.26 -14.06 -10.79
CA SER A 348 -24.40 -12.93 -11.72
C SER A 348 -25.50 -11.94 -11.32
N ARG A 349 -26.47 -12.38 -10.50
CA ARG A 349 -27.57 -11.57 -9.96
C ARG A 349 -27.40 -11.21 -8.49
N SER A 350 -26.19 -11.39 -7.94
CA SER A 350 -25.92 -11.08 -6.54
C SER A 350 -26.15 -9.60 -6.26
N LYS A 351 -26.70 -9.32 -5.08
CA LYS A 351 -26.86 -7.98 -4.52
C LYS A 351 -26.08 -7.87 -3.22
N ASN A 352 -25.47 -6.75 -2.91
CA ASN A 352 -24.91 -6.52 -1.57
C ASN A 352 -26.04 -6.24 -0.53
N ASN A 353 -25.69 -5.85 0.69
CA ASN A 353 -26.69 -5.60 1.77
C ASN A 353 -27.58 -4.38 1.49
N PHE A 354 -27.16 -3.50 0.58
CA PHE A 354 -27.90 -2.31 0.15
C PHE A 354 -28.65 -2.53 -1.16
N GLY A 355 -28.75 -3.76 -1.65
CA GLY A 355 -29.45 -4.08 -2.88
C GLY A 355 -28.68 -3.73 -4.18
N GLU A 356 -27.42 -3.32 -4.08
CA GLU A 356 -26.60 -2.95 -5.24
C GLU A 356 -26.15 -4.21 -5.98
N THR A 357 -26.40 -4.25 -7.29
CA THR A 357 -26.06 -5.38 -8.16
C THR A 357 -24.67 -5.22 -8.77
N LEU A 358 -24.15 -6.28 -9.41
CA LEU A 358 -22.94 -6.20 -10.23
C LEU A 358 -23.02 -5.11 -11.31
N LEU A 359 -24.21 -4.81 -11.83
CA LEU A 359 -24.40 -3.76 -12.85
C LEU A 359 -24.19 -2.35 -12.25
N HIS A 360 -24.55 -2.12 -10.99
CA HIS A 360 -24.24 -0.86 -10.29
C HIS A 360 -22.73 -0.66 -10.16
N TYR A 361 -22.02 -1.70 -9.69
CA TYR A 361 -20.57 -1.69 -9.54
C TYR A 361 -19.85 -1.51 -10.89
N ALA A 362 -20.28 -2.23 -11.94
CA ALA A 362 -19.70 -2.10 -13.28
C ALA A 362 -19.92 -0.71 -13.89
N ALA A 363 -21.09 -0.12 -13.67
CA ALA A 363 -21.40 1.23 -14.10
C ALA A 363 -20.55 2.28 -13.36
N ALA A 364 -20.43 2.16 -12.03
CA ALA A 364 -19.58 3.03 -11.22
C ALA A 364 -18.11 2.97 -11.67
N GLY A 365 -17.60 1.75 -11.90
CA GLY A 365 -16.23 1.46 -12.32
C GLY A 365 -15.90 1.69 -13.80
N ALA A 366 -16.88 2.15 -14.60
CA ALA A 366 -16.75 2.37 -16.04
C ALA A 366 -16.40 1.12 -16.88
N LYS A 367 -16.81 -0.07 -16.43
CA LYS A 367 -16.41 -1.34 -17.05
C LYS A 367 -17.32 -1.72 -18.20
N ARG A 368 -17.10 -1.11 -19.37
CA ARG A 368 -17.92 -1.27 -20.58
C ARG A 368 -18.25 -2.73 -20.89
N ASP A 369 -17.23 -3.57 -21.05
CA ASP A 369 -17.41 -4.97 -21.47
C ASP A 369 -18.22 -5.77 -20.43
N ILE A 370 -18.06 -5.44 -19.14
CA ILE A 370 -18.81 -6.05 -18.06
C ILE A 370 -20.27 -5.56 -18.08
N VAL A 371 -20.52 -4.28 -18.31
CA VAL A 371 -21.87 -3.72 -18.44
C VAL A 371 -22.62 -4.40 -19.60
N GLU A 372 -22.01 -4.47 -20.79
CA GLU A 372 -22.60 -5.14 -21.96
C GLU A 372 -22.86 -6.62 -21.69
N PHE A 373 -21.89 -7.32 -21.09
CA PHE A 373 -22.06 -8.70 -20.68
C PHE A 373 -23.24 -8.87 -19.72
N LEU A 374 -23.31 -8.10 -18.64
CA LEU A 374 -24.38 -8.20 -17.64
C LEU A 374 -25.77 -7.90 -18.23
N LEU A 375 -25.88 -6.90 -19.10
CA LEU A 375 -27.13 -6.60 -19.81
C LEU A 375 -27.54 -7.73 -20.75
N SER A 376 -26.58 -8.37 -21.44
CA SER A 376 -26.84 -9.55 -22.28
C SER A 376 -27.36 -10.75 -21.47
N GLN A 377 -27.07 -10.81 -20.17
CA GLN A 377 -27.60 -11.82 -19.24
C GLN A 377 -29.01 -11.51 -18.73
N GLY A 378 -29.64 -10.42 -19.21
CA GLY A 378 -30.99 -10.01 -18.84
C GLY A 378 -31.08 -9.40 -17.44
N LEU A 379 -30.01 -8.76 -16.95
CA LEU A 379 -30.10 -7.95 -15.73
C LEU A 379 -30.96 -6.71 -15.99
N ASP A 380 -31.79 -6.37 -15.01
CA ASP A 380 -32.62 -5.17 -15.05
C ASP A 380 -31.75 -3.90 -15.07
N VAL A 381 -31.82 -3.17 -16.19
CA VAL A 381 -31.10 -1.91 -16.40
C VAL A 381 -31.55 -0.81 -15.44
N ASN A 382 -32.78 -0.91 -14.92
CA ASN A 382 -33.41 0.03 -13.99
C ASN A 382 -33.44 -0.49 -12.55
N GLY A 383 -32.75 -1.60 -12.25
CA GLY A 383 -32.72 -2.15 -10.90
C GLY A 383 -32.22 -1.09 -9.91
N ILE A 384 -32.94 -0.92 -8.79
CA ILE A 384 -32.61 0.07 -7.77
C ILE A 384 -31.98 -0.56 -6.52
N ASN A 385 -31.09 0.18 -5.87
CA ASN A 385 -30.61 -0.10 -4.52
C ASN A 385 -31.60 0.45 -3.45
N THR A 386 -31.26 0.32 -2.17
CA THR A 386 -32.12 0.75 -1.05
C THR A 386 -32.49 2.23 -1.05
N ASN A 387 -31.70 3.08 -1.73
CA ASN A 387 -31.89 4.52 -1.78
C ASN A 387 -32.32 5.00 -3.18
N GLY A 388 -32.82 4.11 -4.03
CA GLY A 388 -33.34 4.45 -5.35
C GLY A 388 -32.26 4.72 -6.42
N TRP A 389 -30.99 4.42 -6.14
CA TRP A 389 -29.94 4.56 -7.14
C TRP A 389 -30.08 3.49 -8.21
N THR A 390 -29.97 3.91 -9.47
CA THR A 390 -29.92 3.02 -10.64
C THR A 390 -28.49 2.89 -11.15
N PRO A 391 -28.18 1.90 -12.01
CA PRO A 391 -26.90 1.85 -12.72
C PRO A 391 -26.58 3.12 -13.50
N LEU A 392 -27.60 3.83 -14.02
CA LEU A 392 -27.40 5.10 -14.73
C LEU A 392 -26.86 6.20 -13.81
N HIS A 393 -27.38 6.30 -12.57
CA HIS A 393 -26.82 7.21 -11.56
C HIS A 393 -25.36 6.86 -11.24
N CYS A 394 -25.07 5.59 -11.01
CA CYS A 394 -23.71 5.10 -10.75
C CYS A 394 -22.75 5.41 -11.92
N ALA A 395 -23.21 5.25 -13.16
CA ALA A 395 -22.45 5.58 -14.37
C ALA A 395 -22.10 7.07 -14.45
N LEU A 396 -22.96 7.95 -13.97
CA LEU A 396 -22.81 9.41 -14.06
C LEU A 396 -22.27 10.05 -12.79
N THR A 397 -21.92 9.27 -11.77
CA THR A 397 -21.22 9.77 -10.57
C THR A 397 -19.72 9.47 -10.66
N PRO A 398 -18.83 10.41 -10.31
CA PRO A 398 -17.41 10.12 -10.14
C PRO A 398 -17.20 9.04 -9.08
N ALA A 399 -16.33 8.07 -9.34
CA ALA A 399 -15.94 7.05 -8.36
C ALA A 399 -14.41 7.07 -8.22
N ARG A 400 -13.89 7.18 -6.99
CA ARG A 400 -12.45 7.03 -6.70
C ARG A 400 -12.19 5.77 -5.88
N GLN A 401 -11.07 5.10 -6.18
CA GLN A 401 -10.64 3.90 -5.48
C GLN A 401 -9.72 4.24 -4.29
N GLY A 402 -10.30 4.29 -3.09
CA GLY A 402 -9.56 4.26 -1.81
C GLY A 402 -8.62 5.44 -1.52
N SER A 403 -8.08 5.48 -0.30
CA SER A 403 -7.22 6.55 0.20
C SER A 403 -5.78 6.55 -0.35
N GLN A 404 -5.35 5.50 -1.04
CA GLN A 404 -3.93 5.32 -1.40
C GLN A 404 -3.61 5.25 -2.90
N MET A 405 -4.44 5.83 -3.79
CA MET A 405 -4.08 5.89 -5.21
C MET A 405 -4.21 7.27 -5.85
N ASN A 406 -3.15 7.59 -6.60
CA ASN A 406 -2.95 8.76 -7.46
C ASN A 406 -4.04 8.94 -8.53
N GLY A 407 -5.23 9.42 -8.15
CA GLY A 407 -6.05 10.23 -9.05
C GLY A 407 -6.76 9.55 -10.22
N PHE A 408 -6.89 8.22 -10.26
CA PHE A 408 -7.72 7.54 -11.28
C PHE A 408 -9.22 7.68 -10.93
N SER A 409 -9.77 8.84 -11.27
CA SER A 409 -11.22 9.03 -11.40
C SER A 409 -11.63 8.64 -12.82
N LYS A 410 -12.75 7.91 -12.94
CA LYS A 410 -13.47 7.76 -14.22
C LYS A 410 -13.56 9.13 -14.91
N SER A 411 -13.20 9.19 -16.19
CA SER A 411 -13.33 10.40 -16.99
C SER A 411 -14.78 10.64 -17.39
N THR A 412 -15.12 11.88 -17.73
CA THR A 412 -16.46 12.21 -18.23
C THR A 412 -16.80 11.39 -19.48
N SER A 413 -15.87 11.20 -20.42
CA SER A 413 -16.15 10.44 -21.64
C SER A 413 -16.44 8.95 -21.36
N GLU A 414 -15.72 8.33 -20.42
CA GLU A 414 -16.03 6.96 -19.99
C GLU A 414 -17.41 6.87 -19.33
N ALA A 415 -17.75 7.84 -18.47
CA ALA A 415 -19.07 7.95 -17.84
C ALA A 415 -20.19 8.04 -18.88
N LEU A 416 -20.03 8.94 -19.86
CA LEU A 416 -20.98 9.13 -20.97
C LEU A 416 -21.08 7.87 -21.84
N GLY A 417 -19.96 7.19 -22.10
CA GLY A 417 -19.93 5.92 -22.85
C GLY A 417 -20.79 4.85 -22.20
N ILE A 418 -20.66 4.65 -20.88
CA ILE A 418 -21.51 3.70 -20.13
C ILE A 418 -22.97 4.16 -20.11
N ALA A 419 -23.22 5.43 -19.84
CA ALA A 419 -24.58 5.95 -19.76
C ALA A 419 -25.33 5.82 -21.09
N LYS A 420 -24.66 6.02 -22.23
CA LYS A 420 -25.22 5.78 -23.57
C LYS A 420 -25.65 4.32 -23.76
N ILE A 421 -24.84 3.35 -23.29
CA ILE A 421 -25.18 1.92 -23.34
C ILE A 421 -26.42 1.65 -22.49
N LEU A 422 -26.45 2.14 -21.24
CA LEU A 422 -27.59 1.96 -20.35
C LEU A 422 -28.88 2.55 -20.94
N LEU A 423 -28.82 3.78 -21.49
CA LEU A 423 -29.96 4.42 -22.15
C LEU A 423 -30.43 3.65 -23.40
N PHE A 424 -29.49 3.10 -24.18
CA PHE A 424 -29.80 2.25 -25.33
C PHE A 424 -30.56 0.99 -24.90
N HIS A 425 -30.20 0.42 -23.74
CA HIS A 425 -30.88 -0.72 -23.15
C HIS A 425 -32.14 -0.38 -22.33
N GLY A 426 -32.61 0.88 -22.35
CA GLY A 426 -33.87 1.29 -21.73
C GLY A 426 -33.77 1.81 -20.30
N ALA A 427 -32.60 2.29 -19.87
CA ALA A 427 -32.49 3.02 -18.60
C ALA A 427 -33.42 4.25 -18.59
N ASP A 428 -34.19 4.44 -17.51
CA ASP A 428 -35.02 5.64 -17.32
C ASP A 428 -34.13 6.81 -16.89
N PRO A 429 -34.00 7.86 -17.74
CA PRO A 429 -33.20 9.03 -17.39
C PRO A 429 -33.87 9.91 -16.32
N ARG A 430 -35.15 9.69 -16.03
CA ARG A 430 -35.93 10.51 -15.08
C ARG A 430 -35.96 9.92 -13.67
N ALA A 431 -35.29 8.79 -13.46
CA ALA A 431 -35.20 8.19 -12.14
C ALA A 431 -34.60 9.18 -11.14
N VAL A 432 -35.11 9.17 -9.92
CA VAL A 432 -34.69 10.06 -8.84
C VAL A 432 -34.33 9.22 -7.61
N THR A 433 -33.19 9.53 -6.99
CA THR A 433 -32.76 8.86 -5.75
C THR A 433 -33.49 9.39 -4.52
N ALA A 434 -33.35 8.73 -3.37
CA ALA A 434 -33.93 9.17 -2.10
C ALA A 434 -33.44 10.57 -1.68
N GLU A 435 -32.24 10.97 -2.10
CA GLU A 435 -31.65 12.29 -1.85
C GLU A 435 -32.10 13.37 -2.83
N GLY A 436 -32.97 13.01 -3.78
CA GLY A 436 -33.47 13.89 -4.85
C GLY A 436 -32.54 13.98 -6.07
N TRP A 437 -31.54 13.10 -6.19
CA TRP A 437 -30.58 13.20 -7.29
C TRP A 437 -31.19 12.68 -8.57
N THR A 438 -31.01 13.44 -9.64
CA THR A 438 -31.30 13.03 -11.01
C THR A 438 -29.98 12.73 -11.73
N PRO A 439 -29.99 12.08 -12.91
CA PRO A 439 -28.78 11.91 -13.72
C PRO A 439 -28.02 13.21 -14.02
N LEU A 440 -28.72 14.35 -14.12
CA LEU A 440 -28.07 15.66 -14.29
C LEU A 440 -27.33 16.12 -13.02
N HIS A 441 -27.87 15.85 -11.82
CA HIS A 441 -27.17 16.12 -10.57
C HIS A 441 -25.87 15.32 -10.47
N CYS A 442 -25.90 14.03 -10.79
CA CYS A 442 -24.71 13.18 -10.79
C CYS A 442 -23.65 13.71 -11.77
N LEU A 443 -24.07 14.03 -13.00
CA LEU A 443 -23.19 14.53 -14.05
C LEU A 443 -22.54 15.89 -13.68
N SER A 444 -23.22 16.72 -12.89
CA SER A 444 -22.67 17.98 -12.37
C SER A 444 -21.46 17.82 -11.44
N LEU A 445 -21.22 16.62 -10.91
CA LEU A 445 -20.07 16.36 -10.03
C LEU A 445 -18.74 16.26 -10.79
N PHE A 446 -18.76 16.12 -12.13
CA PHE A 446 -17.54 16.12 -12.92
C PHE A 446 -16.98 17.54 -13.09
N ALA A 447 -15.74 17.76 -12.64
CA ALA A 447 -15.03 19.01 -12.88
C ALA A 447 -14.63 19.13 -14.37
N GLY A 448 -15.20 20.10 -15.08
CA GLY A 448 -14.83 20.39 -16.46
C GLY A 448 -13.33 20.68 -16.59
N ARG A 449 -12.59 19.78 -17.27
CA ARG A 449 -11.14 19.96 -17.55
C ARG A 449 -10.88 20.61 -18.91
N LYS A 450 -11.84 20.57 -19.84
CA LYS A 450 -11.71 21.12 -21.20
C LYS A 450 -12.69 22.29 -21.39
N LYS A 451 -12.26 23.33 -22.14
CA LYS A 451 -13.07 24.52 -22.45
C LYS A 451 -14.29 24.24 -23.35
N LYS A 452 -14.31 23.12 -24.08
CA LYS A 452 -15.42 22.73 -24.96
C LYS A 452 -15.57 21.21 -24.93
N ASP A 453 -16.71 20.74 -24.43
CA ASP A 453 -17.06 19.32 -24.38
C ASP A 453 -18.36 19.13 -25.17
N SER A 454 -18.22 18.96 -26.50
CA SER A 454 -19.35 18.78 -27.40
C SER A 454 -20.10 17.47 -27.14
N GLU A 455 -19.39 16.45 -26.65
CA GLU A 455 -19.99 15.16 -26.29
C GLU A 455 -20.91 15.33 -25.08
N LEU A 456 -20.44 16.03 -24.05
CA LEU A 456 -21.25 16.36 -22.87
C LEU A 456 -22.50 17.17 -23.25
N ALA A 457 -22.34 18.21 -24.07
CA ALA A 457 -23.46 19.06 -24.51
C ALA A 457 -24.56 18.25 -25.21
N GLN A 458 -24.18 17.44 -26.21
CA GLN A 458 -25.13 16.57 -26.92
C GLN A 458 -25.81 15.56 -26.00
N PHE A 459 -25.09 15.05 -25.00
CA PHE A 459 -25.66 14.12 -24.04
C PHE A 459 -26.67 14.79 -23.09
N VAL A 460 -26.37 15.99 -22.60
CA VAL A 460 -27.27 16.77 -21.75
C VAL A 460 -28.52 17.17 -22.51
N ASP A 461 -28.38 17.63 -23.74
CA ASP A 461 -29.50 17.94 -24.64
C ASP A 461 -30.41 16.72 -24.82
N ASN A 462 -29.82 15.53 -25.05
CA ASN A 462 -30.57 14.28 -25.16
C ASN A 462 -31.32 13.93 -23.85
N MET A 463 -30.69 14.11 -22.68
CA MET A 463 -31.34 13.89 -21.38
C MET A 463 -32.54 14.83 -21.18
N ILE A 464 -32.39 16.12 -21.50
CA ILE A 464 -33.46 17.11 -21.36
C ILE A 464 -34.62 16.78 -22.31
N HIS A 465 -34.33 16.42 -23.56
CA HIS A 465 -35.34 15.96 -24.52
C HIS A 465 -36.07 14.68 -24.07
N ARG A 466 -35.41 13.82 -23.27
CA ARG A 466 -36.04 12.65 -22.63
C ARG A 466 -36.83 13.00 -21.36
N GLY A 467 -36.97 14.29 -21.04
CA GLY A 467 -37.82 14.78 -19.96
C GLY A 467 -37.17 14.80 -18.59
N VAL A 468 -35.84 14.85 -18.50
CA VAL A 468 -35.17 15.07 -17.21
C VAL A 468 -35.39 16.51 -16.75
N ASP A 469 -35.95 16.68 -15.55
CA ASP A 469 -36.23 17.99 -14.98
C ASP A 469 -34.94 18.70 -14.55
N ILE A 470 -34.68 19.86 -15.17
CA ILE A 470 -33.52 20.72 -14.93
C ILE A 470 -33.66 21.58 -13.66
N HIS A 471 -34.85 21.62 -13.05
CA HIS A 471 -35.14 22.37 -11.83
C HIS A 471 -35.33 21.49 -10.60
N SER A 472 -35.18 20.17 -10.76
CA SER A 472 -35.26 19.20 -9.65
C SER A 472 -34.32 19.60 -8.52
N ARG A 473 -34.75 19.39 -7.28
CA ARG A 473 -34.01 19.80 -6.09
C ARG A 473 -33.48 18.59 -5.35
N ALA A 474 -32.19 18.64 -5.04
CA ALA A 474 -31.44 17.56 -4.40
C ALA A 474 -30.69 18.04 -3.15
N THR A 475 -30.31 17.06 -2.32
CA THR A 475 -29.37 17.24 -1.22
C THR A 475 -27.94 17.22 -1.77
N PHE A 476 -27.18 18.28 -1.56
CA PHE A 476 -25.79 18.38 -1.98
C PHE A 476 -24.84 18.02 -0.83
N LEU A 477 -23.81 17.24 -1.16
CA LEU A 477 -22.74 16.84 -0.24
C LEU A 477 -21.41 17.37 -0.75
N PHE A 478 -20.66 18.03 0.13
CA PHE A 478 -19.26 18.36 -0.08
C PHE A 478 -18.50 18.28 1.24
N TRP A 479 -17.17 18.28 1.18
CA TRP A 479 -16.30 18.00 2.33
C TRP A 479 -15.38 19.18 2.57
N ASN A 480 -15.22 19.58 3.83
CA ASN A 480 -14.20 20.57 4.21
C ASN A 480 -12.90 19.84 4.52
N GLU A 481 -11.76 20.42 4.13
CA GLU A 481 -10.42 19.98 4.54
C GLU A 481 -10.09 20.25 6.02
N LEU A 482 -11.11 20.57 6.84
CA LEU A 482 -10.95 20.92 8.25
C LEU A 482 -11.01 19.66 9.12
N GLY A 483 -9.96 18.83 9.05
CA GLY A 483 -9.71 17.74 10.00
C GLY A 483 -8.70 16.70 9.51
N ASN A 484 -8.12 15.94 10.45
CA ASN A 484 -7.26 14.76 10.19
C ASN A 484 -8.02 13.57 9.54
N VAL A 485 -9.22 13.81 9.00
CA VAL A 485 -10.04 12.82 8.31
C VAL A 485 -9.76 12.99 6.83
N GLU A 486 -9.06 12.02 6.22
CA GLU A 486 -8.82 12.03 4.78
C GLU A 486 -10.15 12.21 4.03
N PRO A 487 -10.27 13.21 3.12
CA PRO A 487 -11.48 13.40 2.35
C PRO A 487 -11.73 12.14 1.52
N LYS A 488 -12.79 11.40 1.87
CA LYS A 488 -13.29 10.27 1.09
C LYS A 488 -13.98 10.83 -0.15
N TYR A 489 -13.16 11.20 -1.14
CA TYR A 489 -13.63 11.82 -2.38
C TYR A 489 -14.53 10.84 -3.16
N TYR A 490 -15.82 11.18 -3.19
CA TYR A 490 -16.90 10.65 -4.05
C TYR A 490 -17.43 9.25 -3.70
N TYR A 491 -18.53 9.29 -2.96
CA TYR A 491 -19.44 8.20 -2.67
C TYR A 491 -20.47 8.04 -3.79
N TRP A 492 -20.86 6.81 -4.08
CA TRP A 492 -21.98 6.49 -4.97
C TRP A 492 -22.89 5.47 -4.28
N GLY A 493 -24.14 5.37 -4.73
CA GLY A 493 -25.07 4.36 -4.19
C GLY A 493 -25.40 4.60 -2.71
N HIS A 494 -25.36 3.53 -1.91
CA HIS A 494 -25.76 3.56 -0.48
C HIS A 494 -24.97 4.57 0.36
N GLN A 495 -23.69 4.74 0.02
CA GLN A 495 -22.75 5.54 0.79
C GLN A 495 -23.10 7.03 0.84
N VAL A 496 -23.87 7.52 -0.15
CA VAL A 496 -24.35 8.91 -0.20
C VAL A 496 -25.33 9.16 0.95
N GLN A 497 -26.27 8.26 1.18
CA GLN A 497 -27.25 8.39 2.25
C GLN A 497 -26.64 8.18 3.62
N GLU A 498 -25.71 7.24 3.77
CA GLU A 498 -24.99 7.04 5.03
C GLU A 498 -24.26 8.32 5.46
N SER A 499 -23.62 9.00 4.50
CA SER A 499 -22.94 10.29 4.75
C SER A 499 -23.92 11.41 5.11
N ILE A 500 -25.16 11.37 4.61
CA ILE A 500 -26.23 12.33 4.97
C ILE A 500 -26.77 12.05 6.37
N GLN A 501 -26.92 10.78 6.74
CA GLN A 501 -27.47 10.36 8.02
C GLN A 501 -26.50 10.56 9.18
N ASP A 502 -25.19 10.44 8.93
CA ASP A 502 -24.14 10.73 9.90
C ASP A 502 -23.07 11.69 9.34
N PRO A 503 -23.37 13.00 9.27
CA PRO A 503 -22.43 14.00 8.75
C PRO A 503 -21.21 14.20 9.65
N GLU A 504 -21.34 14.00 10.97
CA GLU A 504 -20.26 14.23 11.94
C GLU A 504 -19.15 13.19 11.80
N SER A 505 -19.51 11.91 11.76
CA SER A 505 -18.52 10.83 11.60
C SER A 505 -17.90 10.81 10.22
N SER A 506 -18.67 11.22 9.20
CA SER A 506 -18.17 11.25 7.83
C SER A 506 -17.26 12.46 7.59
N GLY A 507 -17.58 13.63 8.19
CA GLY A 507 -17.01 14.94 7.83
C GLY A 507 -17.77 15.65 6.69
N ALA A 508 -18.97 15.19 6.37
CA ALA A 508 -19.77 15.71 5.26
C ALA A 508 -20.43 17.03 5.64
N ILE A 509 -20.45 17.96 4.69
CA ILE A 509 -21.30 19.14 4.76
C ILE A 509 -22.52 18.93 3.88
N VAL A 510 -23.66 18.86 4.54
CA VAL A 510 -24.97 18.69 3.89
C VAL A 510 -25.58 20.06 3.57
N ARG A 511 -26.09 20.21 2.34
CA ARG A 511 -26.86 21.36 1.87
C ARG A 511 -28.11 20.87 1.16
N PHE A 512 -29.20 21.62 1.25
CA PHE A 512 -30.50 21.21 0.71
C PHE A 512 -30.98 22.16 -0.38
N GLY A 513 -31.83 21.63 -1.27
CA GLY A 513 -32.56 22.44 -2.25
C GLY A 513 -31.73 22.85 -3.47
N TYR A 514 -30.62 22.18 -3.74
CA TYR A 514 -29.76 22.51 -4.87
C TYR A 514 -30.35 21.93 -6.16
N THR A 515 -30.33 22.71 -7.24
CA THR A 515 -30.65 22.24 -8.59
C THR A 515 -29.39 21.73 -9.32
N PRO A 516 -29.50 21.07 -10.49
CA PRO A 516 -28.34 20.70 -11.29
C PRO A 516 -27.42 21.88 -11.60
N LEU A 517 -27.98 23.09 -11.79
CA LEU A 517 -27.21 24.32 -12.00
C LEU A 517 -26.43 24.73 -10.74
N HIS A 518 -27.00 24.60 -9.55
CA HIS A 518 -26.29 24.84 -8.29
C HIS A 518 -25.14 23.83 -8.10
N PHE A 519 -25.33 22.54 -8.43
CA PHE A 519 -24.26 21.54 -8.39
C PHE A 519 -23.13 21.90 -9.37
N ALA A 520 -23.48 22.28 -10.60
CA ALA A 520 -22.53 22.66 -11.64
C ALA A 520 -21.73 23.91 -11.24
N ALA A 521 -22.40 24.89 -10.62
CA ALA A 521 -21.78 26.08 -10.06
C ALA A 521 -20.78 25.74 -8.95
N ALA A 522 -21.15 24.86 -8.01
CA ALA A 522 -20.27 24.43 -6.93
C ALA A 522 -19.01 23.72 -7.44
N HIS A 523 -19.14 22.84 -8.44
CA HIS A 523 -18.01 22.06 -9.00
C HIS A 523 -17.26 22.77 -10.14
N GLY A 524 -17.70 23.97 -10.56
CA GLY A 524 -17.10 24.70 -11.67
C GLY A 524 -17.26 24.00 -13.03
N SER A 525 -18.35 23.28 -13.25
CA SER A 525 -18.66 22.60 -14.52
C SER A 525 -19.23 23.58 -15.54
N ILE A 526 -18.38 24.45 -16.10
CA ILE A 526 -18.78 25.57 -16.98
C ILE A 526 -19.58 25.09 -18.19
N SER A 527 -19.14 24.02 -18.86
CA SER A 527 -19.83 23.50 -20.04
C SER A 527 -21.21 22.96 -19.70
N LEU A 528 -21.38 22.29 -18.56
CA LEU A 528 -22.69 21.81 -18.14
C LEU A 528 -23.61 22.97 -17.75
N ALA A 529 -23.10 23.92 -16.95
CA ALA A 529 -23.86 25.11 -16.55
C ALA A 529 -24.36 25.89 -17.78
N LYS A 530 -23.50 26.08 -18.79
CA LYS A 530 -23.89 26.73 -20.04
C LYS A 530 -25.06 26.01 -20.74
N ASN A 531 -24.97 24.69 -20.91
CA ASN A 531 -26.06 23.92 -21.55
C ASN A 531 -27.35 23.99 -20.72
N LEU A 532 -27.27 23.89 -19.40
CA LEU A 532 -28.44 24.00 -18.53
C LEU A 532 -29.13 25.37 -18.70
N LEU A 533 -28.36 26.47 -18.76
CA LEU A 533 -28.88 27.82 -18.99
C LEU A 533 -29.52 27.97 -20.39
N GLU A 534 -28.88 27.43 -21.43
CA GLU A 534 -29.44 27.43 -22.80
C GLU A 534 -30.79 26.69 -22.89
N HIS A 535 -31.04 25.74 -22.00
CA HIS A 535 -32.31 25.03 -21.87
C HIS A 535 -33.27 25.61 -20.81
N GLY A 536 -32.99 26.82 -20.30
CA GLY A 536 -33.91 27.55 -19.40
C GLY A 536 -33.72 27.27 -17.92
N ALA A 537 -32.58 26.74 -17.48
CA ALA A 537 -32.27 26.65 -16.05
C ALA A 537 -32.23 28.05 -15.44
N ASP A 538 -32.92 28.25 -14.31
CA ASP A 538 -33.04 29.54 -13.64
C ASP A 538 -31.76 29.87 -12.83
N PRO A 539 -30.96 30.88 -13.23
CA PRO A 539 -29.75 31.29 -12.51
C PRO A 539 -30.02 32.05 -11.22
N ILE A 540 -31.24 32.60 -11.03
CA ILE A 540 -31.64 33.34 -9.83
C ILE A 540 -32.46 32.50 -8.85
N SER A 541 -32.78 31.25 -9.20
CA SER A 541 -33.37 30.28 -8.28
C SER A 541 -32.51 30.15 -7.04
N LYS A 542 -33.15 30.12 -5.86
CA LYS A 542 -32.48 30.03 -4.57
C LYS A 542 -32.48 28.61 -4.02
N ASP A 543 -31.41 28.21 -3.34
CA ASP A 543 -31.33 27.00 -2.52
C ASP A 543 -32.13 27.15 -1.20
N ALA A 544 -32.10 26.14 -0.32
CA ALA A 544 -32.80 26.20 0.96
C ALA A 544 -32.24 27.24 1.96
N ARG A 545 -31.07 27.82 1.68
CA ARG A 545 -30.41 28.88 2.48
C ARG A 545 -30.56 30.26 1.83
N GLY A 546 -31.27 30.36 0.71
CA GLY A 546 -31.46 31.61 -0.02
C GLY A 546 -30.34 31.95 -0.99
N ASN A 547 -29.38 31.05 -1.23
CA ASN A 547 -28.25 31.28 -2.13
C ASN A 547 -28.62 30.99 -3.59
N THR A 548 -28.20 31.85 -4.51
CA THR A 548 -28.26 31.59 -5.95
C THR A 548 -27.05 30.79 -6.43
N ALA A 549 -27.12 30.24 -7.64
CA ALA A 549 -25.97 29.58 -8.27
C ALA A 549 -24.73 30.48 -8.33
N ILE A 550 -24.90 31.79 -8.54
CA ILE A 550 -23.80 32.78 -8.53
C ILE A 550 -23.10 32.80 -7.16
N GLN A 551 -23.88 32.90 -6.08
CA GLN A 551 -23.35 32.95 -4.71
C GLN A 551 -22.66 31.64 -4.32
N ILE A 552 -23.17 30.50 -4.81
CA ILE A 552 -22.53 29.21 -4.62
C ILE A 552 -21.19 29.14 -5.35
N ALA A 553 -21.12 29.52 -6.64
CA ALA A 553 -19.87 29.55 -7.39
C ALA A 553 -18.83 30.49 -6.72
N ALA A 554 -19.27 31.68 -6.30
CA ALA A 554 -18.42 32.68 -5.67
C ALA A 554 -17.83 32.22 -4.32
N ASN A 555 -18.54 31.36 -3.58
CA ASN A 555 -18.15 30.88 -2.24
C ASN A 555 -17.78 29.39 -2.20
N SER A 556 -17.67 28.72 -3.35
CA SER A 556 -17.37 27.29 -3.39
C SER A 556 -15.93 27.03 -2.97
N LEU A 557 -15.73 26.23 -1.93
CA LEU A 557 -14.40 25.81 -1.48
C LEU A 557 -13.72 24.89 -2.51
N LEU A 558 -14.51 24.17 -3.32
CA LEU A 558 -13.99 23.30 -4.39
C LEU A 558 -13.29 24.06 -5.53
N LEU A 559 -13.43 25.40 -5.56
CA LEU A 559 -12.84 26.27 -6.56
C LEU A 559 -11.71 27.15 -6.00
N ASP A 560 -11.31 26.96 -4.74
CA ASP A 560 -10.30 27.81 -4.08
C ASP A 560 -8.96 27.73 -4.82
N ASP A 561 -8.57 26.52 -5.26
CA ASP A 561 -7.38 26.29 -6.07
C ASP A 561 -7.54 26.67 -7.55
N PHE A 562 -8.74 27.08 -7.98
CA PHE A 562 -9.07 27.34 -9.40
C PHE A 562 -9.72 28.72 -9.61
N PRO A 563 -9.04 29.83 -9.27
CA PRO A 563 -9.62 31.18 -9.32
C PRO A 563 -10.11 31.58 -10.72
N SER A 564 -9.41 31.18 -11.78
CA SER A 564 -9.85 31.45 -13.16
C SER A 564 -11.15 30.70 -13.52
N LYS A 565 -11.35 29.49 -12.99
CA LYS A 565 -12.61 28.75 -13.18
C LYS A 565 -13.74 29.37 -12.38
N ARG A 566 -13.47 29.78 -11.13
CA ARG A 566 -14.42 30.53 -10.29
C ARG A 566 -14.92 31.77 -11.02
N GLN A 567 -14.00 32.59 -11.52
CA GLN A 567 -14.35 33.81 -12.24
C GLN A 567 -15.17 33.53 -13.50
N ALA A 568 -14.76 32.55 -14.31
CA ALA A 568 -15.50 32.20 -15.52
C ALA A 568 -16.91 31.68 -15.24
N MET A 569 -17.09 30.89 -14.17
CA MET A 569 -18.41 30.41 -13.75
C MET A 569 -19.29 31.56 -13.24
N VAL A 570 -18.76 32.44 -12.40
CA VAL A 570 -19.50 33.61 -11.89
C VAL A 570 -19.91 34.52 -13.04
N THR A 571 -19.01 34.85 -13.97
CA THR A 571 -19.33 35.66 -15.15
C THR A 571 -20.44 35.05 -15.99
N LEU A 572 -20.36 33.75 -16.30
CA LEU A 572 -21.40 33.04 -17.07
C LEU A 572 -22.78 33.13 -16.39
N LEU A 573 -22.84 32.94 -15.08
CA LEU A 573 -24.10 32.96 -14.34
C LEU A 573 -24.65 34.38 -14.19
N THR A 574 -23.79 35.40 -14.04
CA THR A 574 -24.20 36.81 -14.00
C THR A 574 -24.79 37.26 -15.32
N GLU A 575 -24.11 36.98 -16.45
CA GLU A 575 -24.61 37.31 -17.79
C GLU A 575 -25.99 36.68 -18.05
N ALA A 576 -26.18 35.41 -17.64
CA ALA A 576 -27.46 34.73 -17.78
C ALA A 576 -28.56 35.32 -16.87
N ALA A 577 -28.20 35.79 -15.66
CA ALA A 577 -29.16 36.43 -14.76
C ALA A 577 -29.59 37.82 -15.26
N GLU A 578 -28.67 38.61 -15.82
CA GLU A 578 -28.96 39.92 -16.42
C GLU A 578 -29.92 39.77 -17.61
N LEU A 579 -29.67 38.81 -18.51
CA LEU A 579 -30.56 38.55 -19.65
C LEU A 579 -32.01 38.20 -19.24
N ILE A 580 -32.20 37.57 -18.09
CA ILE A 580 -33.54 37.25 -17.57
C ILE A 580 -34.19 38.49 -16.95
N LEU A 581 -33.42 39.34 -16.26
CA LEU A 581 -33.92 40.57 -15.64
C LEU A 581 -34.25 41.66 -16.67
N ASP A 582 -33.49 41.74 -17.76
CA ASP A 582 -33.71 42.71 -18.85
C ASP A 582 -34.83 42.29 -19.82
N GLY A 583 -35.26 41.02 -19.75
CA GLY A 583 -36.35 40.46 -20.57
C GLY A 583 -37.74 40.47 -19.91
N VAL A 584 -37.85 40.98 -18.68
CA VAL A 584 -39.10 41.21 -17.91
C VAL A 584 -39.48 42.67 -18.00
#